data_AF-A0A2G2YM73-F1
#
_entry.id   AF-A0A2G2YM73-F1
#
_cell.length_a   1.000
_cell.length_b   1.000
_cell.length_c   1.000
_cell.angle_alpha   90.00
_cell.angle_beta   90.00
_cell.angle_gamma   90.00
#
_symmetry.space_group_name_H-M   'P 1'
#
loop_
_entity.id
_entity.type
_entity.pdbx_description
1 polymer ?
#
loop_
_entity_poly.entity_id
_entity_poly.type
_entity_poly.pdbx_seq_one_letter_code
_entity_poly.pdbx_strand_id
1 'polypeptide(L)'
;MDNEKCQCSNFRQYKHDENSPKTWPELIGVLGDEAAKLIKAEMPNLQIIQIIHPPWALTQDLCSDRVRILVDGFNRVSMPPSIG
;
A
#
# COMPACT_ATOMS: atom_id res chain seq x y z
N MET A 1 -8.44 26.42 -28.12
CA MET A 1 -8.64 27.15 -26.86
C MET A 1 -8.89 26.12 -25.81
N ASP A 2 -7.78 25.74 -25.20
CA ASP A 2 -7.65 24.87 -24.04
C ASP A 2 -8.52 25.37 -22.89
N ASN A 3 -8.94 24.46 -22.01
CA ASN A 3 -8.75 24.57 -20.57
C ASN A 3 -9.63 23.56 -19.79
N GLU A 4 -8.92 22.62 -19.17
CA GLU A 4 -9.17 21.92 -17.89
C GLU A 4 -10.57 21.35 -17.62
N LYS A 5 -10.75 20.10 -18.05
CA LYS A 5 -11.34 19.11 -17.14
C LYS A 5 -10.20 18.32 -16.50
N CYS A 6 -9.77 18.77 -15.32
CA CYS A 6 -9.01 17.94 -14.38
C CYS A 6 -9.84 16.68 -14.08
N GLN A 7 -9.55 15.60 -14.80
CA GLN A 7 -10.11 14.27 -14.54
C GLN A 7 -9.15 13.52 -13.59
N CYS A 8 -9.05 13.99 -12.35
CA CYS A 8 -8.58 13.16 -11.25
C CYS A 8 -9.73 12.25 -10.80
N SER A 9 -10.06 11.26 -11.62
CA SER A 9 -10.99 10.18 -11.24
C SER A 9 -10.66 8.89 -12.00
N ASN A 10 -9.38 8.50 -11.97
CA ASN A 10 -9.00 7.11 -12.23
C ASN A 10 -8.87 6.37 -10.90
N PHE A 11 -10.00 6.22 -10.19
CA PHE A 11 -10.15 5.09 -9.28
C PHE A 11 -10.13 3.84 -10.16
N ARG A 12 -8.94 3.30 -10.41
CA ARG A 12 -8.78 1.96 -10.97
C ARG A 12 -9.54 1.03 -10.04
N GLN A 13 -10.72 0.61 -10.46
CA GLN A 13 -11.46 -0.44 -9.80
C GLN A 13 -10.59 -1.69 -9.88
N TYR A 14 -9.90 -2.01 -8.79
CA TYR A 14 -9.11 -3.23 -8.66
C TYR A 14 -10.08 -4.39 -8.73
N LYS A 15 -10.12 -5.07 -9.88
CA LYS A 15 -10.84 -6.33 -10.01
C LYS A 15 -10.17 -7.33 -9.07
N HIS A 16 -10.89 -7.73 -8.04
CA HIS A 16 -10.46 -8.73 -7.09
C HIS A 16 -10.60 -10.10 -7.77
N ASP A 17 -9.54 -10.55 -8.45
CA ASP A 17 -9.45 -11.95 -8.85
C ASP A 17 -9.24 -12.77 -7.56
N GLU A 18 -9.89 -13.93 -7.45
CA GLU A 18 -9.87 -14.82 -6.28
C GLU A 18 -8.44 -15.25 -5.86
N ASN A 19 -7.47 -15.11 -6.77
CA ASN A 19 -6.04 -15.38 -6.56
C ASN A 19 -5.16 -14.13 -6.35
N SER A 20 -5.74 -12.93 -6.24
CA SER A 20 -4.96 -11.71 -6.03
C SER A 20 -4.54 -11.55 -4.56
N PRO A 21 -3.28 -11.15 -4.28
CA PRO A 21 -2.85 -10.90 -2.92
C PRO A 21 -3.67 -9.76 -2.30
N LYS A 22 -4.05 -9.93 -1.03
CA LYS A 22 -4.78 -8.90 -0.29
C LYS A 22 -4.02 -7.58 -0.32
N THR A 23 -4.77 -6.50 -0.54
CA THR A 23 -4.25 -5.13 -0.69
C THR A 23 -5.10 -4.18 0.16
N TRP A 24 -4.50 -3.10 0.65
CA TRP A 24 -5.12 -2.09 1.53
C TRP A 24 -5.13 -0.68 0.90
N PRO A 25 -5.95 -0.44 -0.14
CA PRO A 25 -6.00 0.87 -0.83
C PRO A 25 -6.47 2.02 0.08
N GLU A 26 -7.27 1.74 1.10
CA GLU A 26 -7.78 2.72 2.06
C GLU A 26 -6.70 3.30 2.99
N LEU A 27 -5.52 2.67 3.06
CA LEU A 27 -4.42 3.14 3.91
C LEU A 27 -3.56 4.22 3.24
N ILE A 28 -3.76 4.53 1.96
CA ILE A 28 -3.03 5.61 1.28
C ILE A 28 -3.25 6.93 2.03
N GLY A 29 -2.16 7.62 2.36
CA GLY A 29 -2.18 8.88 3.12
C GLY A 29 -2.20 8.72 4.65
N VAL A 30 -2.44 7.53 5.18
CA VAL A 30 -2.31 7.22 6.62
C VAL A 30 -0.84 7.26 7.04
N LEU A 31 -0.54 7.53 8.31
CA LEU A 31 0.83 7.44 8.82
C LEU A 31 1.33 5.99 8.78
N GLY A 32 2.59 5.77 8.41
CA GLY A 32 3.16 4.42 8.27
C GLY A 32 2.97 3.53 9.49
N ASP A 33 3.19 4.07 10.70
CA ASP A 33 3.02 3.35 11.96
C ASP A 33 1.55 3.01 12.27
N GLU A 34 0.63 3.89 11.88
CA GLU A 34 -0.80 3.67 12.06
C GLU A 34 -1.31 2.61 11.08
N ALA A 35 -0.88 2.68 9.81
CA ALA A 35 -1.14 1.67 8.81
C ALA A 35 -0.62 0.29 9.25
N ALA A 36 0.58 0.22 9.84
CA ALA A 36 1.13 -1.03 10.37
C ALA A 36 0.25 -1.65 11.47
N LYS A 37 -0.28 -0.82 12.38
CA LYS A 37 -1.19 -1.27 13.44
C LYS A 37 -2.51 -1.78 12.87
N LEU A 38 -3.08 -1.07 11.91
CA LEU A 38 -4.34 -1.47 11.26
C LEU A 38 -4.18 -2.81 10.55
N ILE A 39 -3.10 -3.00 9.78
CA ILE A 39 -2.81 -4.26 9.09
C ILE A 39 -2.59 -5.40 10.09
N LYS A 40 -1.83 -5.16 11.17
CA LYS A 40 -1.60 -6.20 12.19
C LYS A 40 -2.87 -6.57 12.96
N ALA A 41 -3.77 -5.60 13.20
CA ALA A 41 -5.04 -5.84 13.85
C ALA A 41 -6.00 -6.65 12.95
N GLU A 42 -6.02 -6.37 11.65
CA GLU A 42 -6.85 -7.10 10.69
C GLU A 42 -6.29 -8.50 10.38
N MET A 43 -4.97 -8.62 10.26
CA MET A 43 -4.26 -9.87 9.96
C MET A 43 -3.17 -10.16 11.01
N PRO A 44 -3.54 -10.67 12.19
CA PRO A 44 -2.58 -10.96 13.27
C PRO A 44 -1.54 -12.02 12.89
N ASN A 45 -1.86 -12.90 11.92
CA ASN A 45 -0.97 -13.97 11.46
C ASN A 45 0.16 -13.51 10.53
N LEU A 46 0.14 -12.25 10.06
CA LEU A 46 1.25 -11.70 9.27
C LEU A 46 2.53 -11.69 10.11
N GLN A 47 3.58 -12.31 9.56
CA GLN A 47 4.87 -12.44 10.24
C GLN A 47 5.71 -11.19 10.09
N ILE A 48 5.64 -10.54 8.92
CA ILE A 48 6.54 -9.45 8.56
C ILE A 48 5.75 -8.24 8.10
N ILE A 49 5.89 -7.12 8.82
CA ILE A 49 5.40 -5.81 8.40
C ILE A 49 6.60 -4.86 8.39
N GLN A 50 6.87 -4.25 7.24
CA GLN A 50 8.02 -3.36 7.06
C GLN A 50 7.56 -1.99 6.56
N ILE A 51 8.00 -0.92 7.22
CA ILE A 51 7.80 0.45 6.76
C ILE A 51 9.05 0.85 5.96
N ILE A 52 8.88 1.24 4.70
CA ILE A 52 9.97 1.55 3.77
C ILE A 52 9.95 3.04 3.42
N HIS A 53 11.01 3.74 3.82
CA HIS A 53 11.21 5.15 3.48
C HIS A 53 11.92 5.31 2.13
N PRO A 54 11.76 6.46 1.44
CA PRO A 54 12.49 6.76 0.21
C PRO A 54 14.00 6.94 0.46
N PRO A 55 14.87 6.68 -0.54
CA PRO A 55 14.56 6.13 -1.86
C PRO A 55 14.27 4.62 -1.78
N TRP A 56 13.22 4.16 -2.48
CA TRP A 56 12.81 2.76 -2.43
C TRP A 56 13.69 1.89 -3.33
N ALA A 57 14.53 1.05 -2.72
CA ALA A 57 15.23 -0.03 -3.38
C ALA A 57 14.78 -1.35 -2.75
N LEU A 58 13.93 -2.09 -3.45
CA LEU A 58 13.28 -3.31 -2.93
C LEU A 58 13.69 -4.52 -3.76
N THR A 59 13.87 -5.65 -3.10
CA THR A 59 14.02 -6.95 -3.75
C THR A 59 12.68 -7.38 -4.34
N GLN A 60 12.70 -7.97 -5.55
CA GLN A 60 11.51 -8.49 -6.24
C GLN A 60 11.22 -9.95 -5.85
N ASP A 61 11.43 -10.32 -4.59
CA ASP A 61 11.06 -11.62 -4.05
C ASP A 61 9.57 -11.62 -3.65
N LEU A 62 8.89 -12.75 -3.87
CA LEU A 62 7.50 -12.96 -3.43
C LEU A 62 7.48 -13.60 -2.05
N CYS A 63 6.94 -12.90 -1.05
CA CYS A 63 6.78 -13.41 0.30
C CYS A 63 5.33 -13.27 0.77
N SER A 64 4.59 -14.40 0.82
CA SER A 64 3.18 -14.43 1.20
C SER A 64 2.88 -14.03 2.64
N ASP A 65 3.91 -13.95 3.50
CA ASP A 65 3.79 -13.60 4.92
C ASP A 65 4.28 -12.18 5.23
N ARG A 66 4.59 -11.40 4.19
CA ARG A 66 5.13 -10.04 4.29
C ARG A 66 4.17 -9.01 3.73
N VAL A 67 4.14 -7.85 4.38
CA VAL A 67 3.59 -6.61 3.82
C VAL A 67 4.64 -5.50 3.91
N ARG A 68 4.89 -4.82 2.80
CA ARG A 68 5.71 -3.60 2.74
C ARG A 68 4.80 -2.38 2.65
N ILE A 69 4.96 -1.46 3.59
CA ILE A 69 4.28 -0.17 3.65
C ILE A 69 5.25 0.88 3.13
N LEU A 70 5.09 1.28 1.87
CA LEU A 70 5.91 2.34 1.29
C LEU A 70 5.37 3.69 1.76
N VAL A 71 6.23 4.49 2.38
CA VAL A 71 5.88 5.83 2.86
C VAL A 71 6.62 6.91 2.07
N ASP A 72 6.03 8.10 2.00
CA ASP A 72 6.62 9.29 1.42
C ASP A 72 7.55 10.03 2.42
N GLY A 73 8.04 11.21 2.03
CA GLY A 73 8.88 12.06 2.89
C GLY A 73 8.18 12.62 4.13
N PHE A 74 6.84 12.53 4.21
CA PHE A 74 6.03 12.93 5.36
C PHE A 74 5.60 11.73 6.21
N ASN A 75 6.20 10.55 5.97
CA ASN A 75 5.87 9.29 6.65
C ASN A 75 4.41 8.85 6.42
N ARG A 76 3.80 9.24 5.29
CA ARG A 76 2.47 8.80 4.88
C ARG A 76 2.55 7.74 3.81
N VAL A 77 1.66 6.76 3.87
CA VAL A 77 1.59 5.67 2.89
C VAL A 77 1.40 6.26 1.49
N SER A 78 2.33 5.96 0.59
CA SER A 78 2.36 6.51 -0.77
C SER A 78 1.69 5.58 -1.80
N MET A 79 1.63 4.28 -1.51
CA MET A 79 1.06 3.24 -2.36
C MET A 79 0.24 2.26 -1.53
N PRO A 80 -0.80 1.61 -2.09
CA PRO A 80 -1.55 0.58 -1.39
C PRO A 80 -0.61 -0.52 -0.89
N PRO A 81 -0.54 -0.77 0.43
CA PRO A 81 0.18 -1.94 0.94
C PRO A 81 -0.46 -3.21 0.38
N SER A 82 0.35 -4.22 0.10
CA SER A 82 -0.11 -5.53 -0.36
C SER A 82 0.73 -6.64 0.24
N ILE A 83 0.17 -7.85 0.29
CA ILE A 83 0.94 -9.05 0.62
C ILE A 83 1.97 -9.30 -0.50
N GLY A 84 3.25 -9.43 -0.15
CA GLY A 84 4.37 -9.58 -1.10
C GLY A 84 5.76 -9.33 -0.55
#